data_AF-A0A852Z4S1-F1
#
_entry.id   AF-A0A852Z4S1-F1
#
_cell.length_a   1.000
_cell.length_b   1.000
_cell.length_c   1.000
_cell.angle_alpha   90.00
_cell.angle_beta   90.00
_cell.angle_gamma   90.00
#
_symmetry.space_group_name_H-M   'P 1'
#
loop_
_entity.id
_entity.type
_entity.pdbx_description
1 polymer ?
#
loop_
_entity_poly.entity_id
_entity_poly.type
_entity_poly.pdbx_seq_one_letter_code
_entity_poly.pdbx_strand_id
1 'polypeptide(L)'
;MDDATGAVLRMQVPELGAHVTAVEFHPDVDLDPALFTWDGPVEEDHEDELAALRRSEEWLAEQQLPVPRWWPTGVGYSANHGDPQTGAFSVHLEVPGYPSLARWPVASSEPAWWRERTAGRHRHEWSDDAWQWSLAVDEPLAAEQLARVVGSIPRTPSIAQE
;
A
#
# COMPACT_ATOMS: atom_id res chain seq x y z
N MET A 1 -20.18 -12.20 15.25
CA MET A 1 -19.48 -11.75 16.46
C MET A 1 -20.05 -12.55 17.61
N ASP A 2 -19.25 -12.88 18.61
CA ASP A 2 -19.72 -13.46 19.87
C ASP A 2 -20.26 -12.34 20.76
N ASP A 3 -21.47 -12.51 21.29
CA ASP A 3 -22.16 -11.44 22.03
C ASP A 3 -21.63 -11.25 23.45
N ALA A 4 -21.01 -12.28 24.04
CA ALA A 4 -20.49 -12.23 25.40
C ALA A 4 -19.11 -11.56 25.46
N THR A 5 -18.24 -11.89 24.50
CA THR A 5 -16.82 -11.45 24.48
C THR A 5 -16.52 -10.38 23.43
N GLY A 6 -17.41 -10.17 22.47
CA GLY A 6 -17.15 -9.33 21.30
C GLY A 6 -16.18 -9.96 20.29
N ALA A 7 -15.79 -11.23 20.45
CA ALA A 7 -14.86 -11.87 19.53
C ALA A 7 -15.46 -12.04 18.12
N VAL A 8 -14.67 -11.82 17.08
CA VAL A 8 -15.11 -12.05 15.68
C VAL A 8 -14.98 -13.53 15.33
N LEU A 9 -16.03 -14.31 15.58
CA LEU A 9 -16.05 -15.75 15.26
C LEU A 9 -16.24 -16.05 13.77
N ARG A 10 -16.70 -15.08 12.99
CA ARG A 10 -16.90 -15.22 11.55
C ARG A 10 -16.69 -13.89 10.86
N MET A 11 -15.90 -13.90 9.80
CA MET A 11 -15.61 -12.75 8.97
C MET A 11 -15.66 -13.15 7.50
N GLN A 12 -16.32 -12.33 6.70
CA GLN A 12 -16.28 -12.43 5.25
C GLN A 12 -15.64 -11.16 4.72
N VAL A 13 -14.69 -11.33 3.79
CA VAL A 13 -14.08 -10.23 3.05
C VAL A 13 -14.39 -10.48 1.58
N PRO A 14 -15.57 -10.01 1.10
CA PRO A 14 -16.04 -10.29 -0.26
C PRO A 14 -15.04 -9.89 -1.34
N GLU A 15 -14.35 -8.77 -1.14
CA GLU A 15 -13.37 -8.19 -2.06
C GLU A 15 -12.14 -9.08 -2.24
N LEU A 16 -11.80 -9.89 -1.23
CA LEU A 16 -10.71 -10.85 -1.26
C LEU A 16 -11.19 -12.29 -1.51
N GLY A 17 -12.50 -12.50 -1.69
CA GLY A 17 -13.09 -13.85 -1.80
C GLY A 17 -12.86 -14.72 -0.56
N ALA A 18 -12.57 -14.11 0.59
CA ALA A 18 -12.15 -14.82 1.80
C ALA A 18 -13.31 -14.98 2.77
N HIS A 19 -13.44 -16.18 3.35
CA HIS A 19 -14.37 -16.47 4.42
C HIS A 19 -13.63 -17.19 5.54
N VAL A 20 -13.60 -16.58 6.73
CA VAL A 20 -12.95 -17.10 7.93
C VAL A 20 -14.02 -17.43 8.96
N THR A 21 -13.93 -18.62 9.55
CA THR A 21 -14.81 -19.05 10.65
C THR A 21 -13.95 -19.68 11.73
N ALA A 22 -14.09 -19.21 12.97
CA ALA A 22 -13.53 -19.86 14.13
C ALA A 22 -14.24 -21.20 14.35
N VAL A 23 -13.48 -22.29 14.32
CA VAL A 23 -14.01 -23.65 14.51
C VAL A 23 -14.16 -23.97 16.00
N GLU A 24 -13.30 -23.38 16.83
CA GLU A 24 -13.27 -23.56 18.26
C GLU A 24 -12.82 -22.26 18.93
N PHE A 25 -13.48 -21.87 20.02
CA PHE A 25 -13.17 -20.66 20.77
C PHE A 25 -13.57 -20.86 22.24
N HIS A 26 -12.60 -20.72 23.14
CA HIS A 26 -12.79 -20.83 24.58
C HIS A 26 -12.28 -19.55 25.24
N PRO A 27 -13.17 -18.60 25.59
CA PRO A 27 -12.77 -17.40 26.31
C PRO A 27 -12.53 -17.71 27.79
N ASP A 28 -11.80 -16.82 28.46
CA ASP A 28 -11.58 -16.86 29.91
C ASP A 28 -10.96 -18.17 30.44
N VAL A 29 -10.16 -18.83 29.61
CA VAL A 29 -9.36 -19.99 30.02
C VAL A 29 -8.06 -19.55 30.68
N ASP A 30 -7.69 -20.24 31.76
CA ASP A 30 -6.37 -20.10 32.37
C ASP A 30 -5.32 -20.68 31.41
N LEU A 31 -4.61 -19.80 30.71
CA LEU A 31 -3.51 -20.16 29.82
C LEU A 31 -2.21 -20.31 30.62
N ASP A 32 -1.45 -21.35 30.32
CA ASP A 32 -0.11 -21.54 30.88
C ASP A 32 0.79 -20.36 30.45
N PRO A 33 1.40 -19.61 31.40
CA PRO A 33 2.34 -18.53 31.07
C PRO A 33 3.48 -18.95 30.15
N ALA A 34 3.86 -20.23 30.15
CA ALA A 34 4.88 -20.77 29.25
C ALA A 34 4.48 -20.65 27.76
N LEU A 35 3.18 -20.60 27.43
CA LEU A 35 2.70 -20.35 26.05
C LEU A 35 3.09 -18.96 25.53
N PHE A 36 3.32 -18.01 26.43
CA PHE A 36 3.77 -16.66 26.09
C PHE A 36 5.30 -16.53 26.12
N THR A 37 6.01 -17.63 26.35
CA THR A 37 7.47 -17.67 26.28
C THR A 37 7.86 -18.21 24.91
N TRP A 38 8.56 -17.38 24.13
CA TRP A 38 9.18 -17.82 22.88
C TRP A 38 10.60 -18.31 23.17
N ASP A 39 10.82 -19.62 23.02
CA ASP A 39 12.13 -20.28 23.17
C ASP A 39 12.68 -20.79 21.82
N GLY A 40 11.97 -20.50 20.72
CA GLY A 40 12.36 -20.82 19.37
C GLY A 40 13.39 -19.85 18.78
N PRO A 41 13.92 -20.14 17.59
CA PRO A 41 14.79 -19.22 16.88
C PRO A 41 14.05 -17.90 16.64
N VAL A 42 14.67 -16.79 17.02
CA VAL A 42 14.26 -15.47 16.57
C VAL A 42 15.06 -15.19 15.29
N GLU A 43 14.40 -14.70 14.26
CA GLU A 43 15.10 -14.23 13.07
C GLU A 43 15.90 -12.97 13.45
N GLU A 44 17.23 -13.10 13.51
CA GLU A 44 18.13 -12.02 13.93
C GLU A 44 18.50 -11.06 12.79
N ASP A 45 18.22 -11.45 11.54
CA ASP A 45 18.63 -10.73 10.31
C ASP A 45 17.58 -9.67 9.86
N HIS A 46 17.00 -8.97 10.82
CA HIS A 46 15.96 -7.95 10.60
C HIS A 46 16.37 -6.54 10.99
N GLU A 47 17.54 -6.33 11.61
CA GLU A 47 17.97 -4.96 11.96
C GLU A 47 18.09 -4.09 10.71
N ASP A 48 18.63 -4.64 9.62
CA ASP A 48 18.77 -3.92 8.35
C ASP A 48 17.43 -3.69 7.64
N GLU A 49 16.50 -4.66 7.69
CA GLU A 49 15.16 -4.53 7.11
C GLU A 49 14.30 -3.53 7.87
N LEU A 50 14.29 -3.60 9.21
CA LEU A 50 13.58 -2.64 10.06
C LEU A 50 14.18 -1.24 9.95
N ALA A 51 15.51 -1.12 9.87
CA ALA A 51 16.16 0.16 9.63
C ALA A 51 15.87 0.71 8.22
N ALA A 52 15.76 -0.14 7.20
CA ALA A 52 15.33 0.26 5.86
C ALA A 52 13.87 0.71 5.84
N LEU A 53 12.97 -0.02 6.52
CA LEU A 53 11.57 0.33 6.66
C LEU A 53 11.41 1.70 7.34
N ARG A 54 12.06 1.91 8.49
CA ARG A 54 12.03 3.20 9.21
C ARG A 54 12.51 4.36 8.35
N ARG A 55 13.63 4.19 7.63
CA ARG A 55 14.14 5.22 6.71
C ARG A 55 13.15 5.55 5.59
N SER A 56 12.46 4.53 5.06
CA SER A 56 11.38 4.72 4.08
C SER A 56 10.21 5.51 4.68
N GLU A 57 9.75 5.14 5.87
CA GLU A 57 8.64 5.80 6.57
C GLU A 57 8.96 7.26 6.91
N GLU A 58 10.14 7.53 7.47
CA GLU A 58 10.63 8.87 7.78
C GLU A 58 10.71 9.74 6.51
N TRP A 59 11.29 9.20 5.43
CA TRP A 59 11.36 9.91 4.15
C TRP A 59 9.97 10.24 3.61
N LEU A 60 9.05 9.27 3.60
CA LEU A 60 7.67 9.45 3.13
C LEU A 60 6.92 10.53 3.93
N ALA A 61 7.12 10.57 5.26
CA ALA A 61 6.48 11.55 6.13
C ALA A 61 6.90 13.00 5.81
N GLU A 62 8.11 13.19 5.30
CA GLU A 62 8.63 14.51 4.92
C GLU A 62 8.29 14.91 3.47
N GLN A 63 7.83 13.97 2.64
CA GLN A 63 7.57 14.24 1.22
C GLN A 63 6.19 14.88 0.97
N GLN A 64 6.18 15.89 0.10
CA GLN A 64 4.96 16.29 -0.61
C GLN A 64 4.79 15.42 -1.86
N LEU A 65 4.25 14.22 -1.67
CA LEU A 65 4.09 13.25 -2.75
C LEU A 65 3.16 13.79 -3.85
N PRO A 66 3.55 13.69 -5.14
CA PRO A 66 2.69 14.04 -6.26
C PRO A 66 1.59 13.00 -6.46
N VAL A 67 0.50 13.18 -5.73
CA VAL A 67 -0.71 12.37 -5.84
C VAL A 67 -1.82 13.13 -6.58
N PRO A 68 -2.83 12.46 -7.14
CA PRO A 68 -3.96 13.11 -7.78
C PRO A 68 -4.69 14.04 -6.81
N ARG A 69 -5.03 15.24 -7.26
CA ARG A 69 -5.87 16.19 -6.50
C ARG A 69 -7.34 16.08 -6.85
N TRP A 70 -7.67 15.26 -7.85
CA TRP A 70 -9.04 15.02 -8.27
C TRP A 70 -9.30 13.53 -8.42
N TRP A 71 -10.45 13.12 -7.89
CA TRP A 71 -11.11 11.85 -8.15
C TRP A 71 -12.63 12.11 -8.13
N PRO A 72 -13.47 11.33 -8.85
CA PRO A 72 -14.91 11.56 -8.88
C PRO A 72 -15.59 11.73 -7.51
N THR A 73 -15.08 11.06 -6.47
CA THR A 73 -15.65 11.04 -5.11
C THR A 73 -14.88 11.91 -4.10
N GLY A 74 -13.93 12.73 -4.54
CA GLY A 74 -12.90 13.32 -3.67
C GLY A 74 -11.75 12.34 -3.43
N VAL A 75 -10.57 12.83 -3.02
CA VAL A 75 -9.35 12.02 -2.93
C VAL A 75 -8.55 12.32 -1.66
N GLY A 76 -8.30 11.29 -0.86
CA GLY A 76 -7.25 11.20 0.14
C GLY A 76 -6.21 10.15 -0.28
N TYR A 77 -5.13 10.00 0.47
CA TYR A 77 -4.15 8.96 0.20
C TYR A 77 -3.41 8.51 1.46
N SER A 78 -2.93 7.27 1.42
CA SER A 78 -1.97 6.72 2.39
C SER A 78 -0.75 6.17 1.66
N ALA A 79 0.45 6.51 2.14
CA ALA A 79 1.68 6.02 1.56
C ALA A 79 2.00 4.60 2.05
N ASN A 80 2.43 3.73 1.14
CA ASN A 80 2.73 2.33 1.44
C ASN A 80 4.22 2.01 1.36
N HIS A 81 4.91 2.64 0.40
CA HIS A 81 6.30 2.35 0.12
C HIS A 81 6.99 3.60 -0.41
N GLY A 82 8.22 3.84 0.02
CA GLY A 82 9.07 4.92 -0.44
C GLY A 82 10.51 4.45 -0.50
N ASP A 83 11.18 4.75 -1.60
CA ASP A 83 12.61 4.52 -1.73
C ASP A 83 13.32 5.87 -1.72
N PRO A 84 13.99 6.24 -0.60
CA PRO A 84 14.69 7.51 -0.51
C PRO A 84 15.88 7.64 -1.48
N GLN A 85 16.42 6.52 -1.99
CA GLN A 85 17.55 6.54 -2.92
C GLN A 85 17.11 6.89 -4.33
N THR A 86 15.96 6.36 -4.76
CA THR A 86 15.47 6.51 -6.14
C THR A 86 14.32 7.50 -6.27
N GLY A 87 13.68 7.88 -5.16
CA GLY A 87 12.45 8.68 -5.14
C GLY A 87 11.21 7.93 -5.62
N ALA A 88 11.32 6.61 -5.84
CA ALA A 88 10.20 5.75 -6.15
C ALA A 88 9.25 5.67 -4.94
N PHE A 89 7.95 5.58 -5.20
CA PHE A 89 6.96 5.42 -4.13
C PHE A 89 5.73 4.67 -4.62
N SER A 90 4.92 4.21 -3.66
CA SER A 90 3.52 3.88 -3.91
C SER A 90 2.59 4.38 -2.80
N VAL A 91 1.38 4.74 -3.21
CA VAL A 91 0.28 5.18 -2.35
C VAL A 91 -0.98 4.39 -2.68
N HIS A 92 -1.87 4.28 -1.71
CA HIS A 92 -3.29 4.02 -1.97
C HIS A 92 -4.05 5.32 -2.01
N LEU A 93 -5.02 5.40 -2.91
CA LEU A 93 -6.01 6.45 -2.91
C LEU A 93 -7.18 6.00 -2.02
N GLU A 94 -7.57 6.86 -1.09
CA GLU A 94 -8.65 6.61 -0.13
C GLU A 94 -10.01 6.88 -0.78
N VAL A 95 -10.32 6.08 -1.80
CA VAL A 95 -11.53 6.17 -2.63
C VAL A 95 -12.06 4.75 -2.91
N PRO A 96 -13.34 4.59 -3.29
CA PRO A 96 -13.90 3.27 -3.59
C PRO A 96 -13.06 2.48 -4.60
N GLY A 97 -12.86 1.19 -4.34
CA GLY A 97 -11.99 0.32 -5.14
C GLY A 97 -10.49 0.42 -4.82
N TYR A 98 -10.11 1.15 -3.75
CA TYR A 98 -8.74 1.32 -3.26
C TYR A 98 -7.67 1.35 -4.38
N PRO A 99 -7.75 2.32 -5.32
CA PRO A 99 -6.76 2.45 -6.38
C PRO A 99 -5.37 2.61 -5.79
N SER A 100 -4.39 2.00 -6.41
CA SER A 100 -2.99 2.20 -6.04
C SER A 100 -2.29 3.02 -7.11
N LEU A 101 -1.46 3.97 -6.71
CA LEU A 101 -0.60 4.73 -7.62
C LEU A 101 0.85 4.50 -7.23
N ALA A 102 1.70 4.27 -8.22
CA ALA A 102 3.13 4.19 -8.03
C ALA A 102 3.89 5.01 -9.07
N ARG A 103 5.10 5.43 -8.70
CA ARG A 103 6.09 5.95 -9.64
C ARG A 103 7.47 5.35 -9.38
N TRP A 104 8.30 5.28 -10.41
CA TRP A 104 9.72 4.93 -10.34
C TRP A 104 10.50 5.58 -11.50
N PRO A 105 11.83 5.70 -11.42
CA PRO A 105 12.60 6.35 -12.48
C PRO A 105 12.48 5.63 -13.84
N VAL A 106 12.45 6.38 -14.95
CA VAL A 106 12.39 5.83 -16.32
C VAL A 106 13.58 4.92 -16.64
N ALA A 107 14.74 5.20 -16.05
CA ALA A 107 15.95 4.39 -16.23
C ALA A 107 15.93 3.06 -15.44
N SER A 108 14.91 2.83 -14.61
CA SER A 108 14.80 1.66 -13.74
C SER A 108 13.74 0.68 -14.26
N SER A 109 13.93 -0.61 -13.97
CA SER A 109 12.88 -1.60 -14.15
C SER A 109 11.73 -1.37 -13.17
N GLU A 110 10.54 -1.81 -13.55
CA GLU A 110 9.39 -1.87 -12.64
C GLU A 110 9.76 -2.59 -11.32
N PRO A 111 9.47 -2.00 -10.16
CA PRO A 111 9.72 -2.62 -8.87
C PRO A 111 8.91 -3.92 -8.67
N ALA A 112 9.54 -4.96 -8.12
CA ALA A 112 8.89 -6.26 -7.89
C ALA A 112 7.66 -6.14 -6.98
N TRP A 113 7.75 -5.35 -5.91
CA TRP A 113 6.64 -5.07 -4.99
C TRP A 113 5.41 -4.47 -5.70
N TRP A 114 5.61 -3.71 -6.78
CA TRP A 114 4.51 -3.12 -7.53
C TRP A 114 3.83 -4.16 -8.40
N ARG A 115 4.63 -4.99 -9.08
CA ARG A 115 4.16 -6.08 -9.93
C ARG A 115 3.28 -7.06 -9.16
N GLU A 116 3.76 -7.49 -8.00
CA GLU A 116 3.05 -8.45 -7.13
C GLU A 116 1.76 -7.84 -6.59
N ARG A 117 1.82 -6.60 -6.09
CA ARG A 117 0.66 -5.89 -5.52
C ARG A 117 -0.46 -5.64 -6.53
N THR A 118 -0.12 -5.47 -7.79
CA THR A 118 -1.08 -5.10 -8.85
C THR A 118 -1.42 -6.26 -9.77
N ALA A 119 -0.98 -7.48 -9.45
CA ALA A 119 -1.32 -8.67 -10.17
C ALA A 119 -2.86 -8.85 -10.21
N GLY A 120 -3.40 -8.94 -11.43
CA GLY A 120 -4.84 -9.10 -11.65
C GLY A 120 -5.68 -7.82 -11.62
N ARG A 121 -5.07 -6.63 -11.42
CA ARG A 121 -5.77 -5.34 -11.47
C ARG A 121 -5.63 -4.69 -12.85
N HIS A 122 -6.55 -3.78 -13.20
CA HIS A 122 -6.42 -2.97 -14.41
C HIS A 122 -5.37 -1.88 -14.18
N ARG A 123 -4.35 -1.84 -15.05
CA ARG A 123 -3.25 -0.88 -14.94
C ARG A 123 -3.31 0.15 -16.06
N HIS A 124 -3.21 1.42 -15.67
CA HIS A 124 -3.02 2.54 -16.55
C HIS A 124 -1.61 3.09 -16.36
N GLU A 125 -0.82 3.11 -17.42
CA GLU A 125 0.60 3.46 -17.36
C GLU A 125 0.88 4.67 -18.23
N TRP A 126 1.74 5.55 -17.74
CA TRP A 126 2.24 6.69 -18.49
C TRP A 126 3.63 7.06 -17.98
N SER A 127 4.34 7.90 -18.74
CA SER A 127 5.64 8.39 -18.36
C SER A 127 5.76 9.89 -18.61
N ASP A 128 6.63 10.52 -17.86
CA ASP A 128 7.20 11.84 -18.17
C ASP A 128 8.70 11.70 -18.45
N ASP A 129 9.45 12.81 -18.45
CA ASP A 129 10.88 12.82 -18.76
C ASP A 129 11.73 12.07 -17.72
N ALA A 130 11.25 11.94 -16.47
CA ALA A 130 12.01 11.40 -15.35
C ALA A 130 11.35 10.15 -14.74
N TRP A 131 10.03 10.03 -14.81
CA TRP A 131 9.26 9.04 -14.06
C TRP A 131 8.37 8.18 -14.95
N GLN A 132 8.36 6.89 -14.66
CA GLN A 132 7.30 5.96 -15.03
C GLN A 132 6.24 5.99 -13.94
N TRP A 133 4.98 5.96 -14.35
CA TRP A 133 3.82 6.00 -13.49
C TRP A 133 2.88 4.85 -13.79
N SER A 134 2.23 4.32 -12.76
CA SER A 134 1.21 3.29 -12.92
C SER A 134 0.09 3.49 -11.91
N LEU A 135 -1.13 3.56 -12.40
CA LEU A 135 -2.37 3.56 -11.63
C LEU A 135 -3.05 2.20 -11.79
N ALA A 136 -3.20 1.47 -10.68
CA ALA A 136 -3.91 0.21 -10.62
C ALA A 136 -5.30 0.40 -10.00
N VAL A 137 -6.33 -0.10 -10.68
CA VAL A 137 -7.75 -0.01 -10.30
C VAL A 137 -8.43 -1.37 -10.49
N ASP A 138 -9.49 -1.62 -9.72
CA ASP A 138 -10.25 -2.87 -9.83
C ASP A 138 -11.18 -2.87 -11.05
N GLU A 139 -11.70 -1.69 -11.41
CA GLU A 139 -12.50 -1.47 -12.61
C GLU A 139 -11.78 -0.46 -13.52
N PRO A 140 -11.75 -0.67 -14.84
CA PRO A 140 -11.06 0.21 -15.77
C PRO A 140 -11.71 1.60 -15.79
N LEU A 141 -10.88 2.65 -15.73
CA LEU A 141 -11.36 4.02 -15.86
C LEU A 141 -11.63 4.38 -17.33
N ALA A 142 -12.67 5.17 -17.57
CA ALA A 142 -12.86 5.78 -18.89
C ALA A 142 -11.70 6.74 -19.21
N ALA A 143 -11.34 6.85 -20.49
CA ALA A 143 -10.20 7.67 -20.93
C ALA A 143 -10.25 9.12 -20.44
N GLU A 144 -11.43 9.72 -20.40
CA GLU A 144 -11.66 11.09 -19.92
C GLU A 144 -11.42 11.22 -18.41
N GLN A 145 -11.85 10.22 -17.63
CA GLN A 145 -11.61 10.17 -16.19
C GLN A 145 -10.12 9.99 -15.91
N LEU A 146 -9.46 9.06 -16.61
CA LEU A 146 -8.02 8.84 -16.51
C LEU A 146 -7.24 10.13 -16.83
N ALA A 147 -7.56 10.80 -17.94
CA ALA A 147 -6.90 12.05 -18.32
C ALA A 147 -7.06 13.14 -17.25
N ARG A 148 -8.23 13.21 -16.61
CA ARG A 148 -8.48 14.18 -15.53
C ARG A 148 -7.76 13.82 -14.23
N VAL A 149 -7.69 12.54 -13.87
CA VAL A 149 -6.89 12.05 -12.73
C VAL A 149 -5.43 12.42 -12.94
N VAL A 150 -4.85 12.01 -14.07
CA VAL A 150 -3.44 12.27 -14.42
C VAL A 150 -3.16 13.78 -14.46
N GLY A 151 -4.02 14.56 -15.10
CA GLY A 151 -3.88 16.02 -15.18
C GLY A 151 -4.01 16.75 -13.84
N SER A 152 -4.54 16.09 -12.80
CA SER A 152 -4.67 16.67 -11.46
C SER A 152 -3.43 16.49 -10.59
N ILE A 153 -2.54 15.56 -10.96
CA ILE A 153 -1.29 15.28 -10.24
C ILE A 153 -0.40 16.53 -10.34
N PRO A 154 0.06 17.09 -9.20
CA PRO A 154 1.03 18.19 -9.21
C PRO A 154 2.30 17.75 -9.92
N ARG A 155 2.80 18.60 -10.83
CA ARG A 155 4.17 18.45 -11.31
C ARG A 155 5.08 18.80 -10.15
N THR A 156 5.76 17.81 -9.57
CA THR A 156 6.76 18.08 -8.53
C THR A 156 7.84 18.99 -9.14
N PRO A 157 8.20 20.12 -8.52
CA PRO A 157 9.41 20.82 -8.94
C PRO A 157 10.59 19.86 -8.80
N SER A 158 11.46 19.82 -9.82
CA SER A 158 12.72 19.08 -9.77
C SER A 158 13.42 19.40 -8.46
N ILE A 159 13.73 18.39 -7.65
CA ILE A 159 14.63 18.57 -6.50
C ILE A 159 15.95 19.00 -7.12
N ALA A 160 16.30 20.28 -6.98
CA ALA A 160 17.60 20.78 -7.35
C ALA A 160 18.61 20.07 -6.44
N GLN A 161 19.48 19.26 -7.03
CA GLN A 161 20.65 18.77 -6.33
C GLN A 161 21.60 19.97 -6.17
N GLU A 162 21.86 20.37 -4.92
CA GLU A 162 23.00 21.23 -4.57
C GLU A 162 24.32 20.46 -4.65
#